data_AF-A0A6L9YIA5-F1
#
_entry.id   AF-A0A6L9YIA5-F1
#
_cell.length_a   1.000
_cell.length_b   1.000
_cell.length_c   1.000
_cell.angle_alpha   90.00
_cell.angle_beta   90.00
_cell.angle_gamma   90.00
#
_symmetry.space_group_name_H-M   'P 1'
#
loop_
_entity.id
_entity.type
_entity.pdbx_description
1 polymer ?
#
loop_
_entity_poly.entity_id
_entity_poly.type
_entity_poly.pdbx_seq_one_letter_code
_entity_poly.pdbx_strand_id
1 'polypeptide(L)' 'MFEIEYLTDKNGEPKAVVIPIEVWRQLFPEENIALDELSERLEDYCLNQAMDEAKLTPLLDREAALKYLE' A
#
# COMPACT_ATOMS: atom_id res chain seq x y z
N MET A 1 -10.07 -8.47 -10.34
CA MET A 1 -9.95 -7.03 -10.09
C MET A 1 -10.60 -6.80 -8.74
N PHE A 2 -9.86 -6.34 -7.73
CA PHE A 2 -10.45 -6.05 -6.43
C PHE A 2 -11.21 -4.73 -6.55
N GLU A 3 -12.54 -4.78 -6.48
CA GLU A 3 -13.36 -3.58 -6.52
C GLU A 3 -13.30 -2.91 -5.14
N ILE A 4 -12.74 -1.70 -5.11
CA ILE A 4 -12.76 -0.83 -3.93
C ILE A 4 -14.08 -0.06 -4.00
N GLU A 5 -14.94 -0.26 -3.00
CA GLU A 5 -16.23 0.44 -2.92
C GLU A 5 -16.13 1.60 -1.92
N TYR A 6 -16.88 2.67 -2.18
CA TYR A 6 -16.98 3.82 -1.30
C TYR A 6 -18.38 3.89 -0.68
N LEU A 7 -18.44 3.96 0.64
CA LEU A 7 -19.67 4.25 1.37
C LEU A 7 -19.85 5.75 1.43
N THR A 8 -20.96 6.23 0.89
CA THR A 8 -21.31 7.66 0.86
C THR A 8 -22.29 8.03 1.96
N ASP A 9 -22.28 9.28 2.37
CA ASP A 9 -23.30 9.85 3.24
C ASP A 9 -24.59 10.19 2.46
N LYS A 10 -25.57 10.75 3.17
CA LYS A 10 -26.85 11.17 2.59
C LYS A 10 -26.74 12.26 1.50
N ASN A 11 -25.63 12.97 1.43
CA ASN A 11 -25.35 14.01 0.45
C ASN A 11 -24.56 13.46 -0.75
N GLY A 12 -24.16 12.18 -0.72
CA GLY A 12 -23.32 11.57 -1.74
C GLY A 12 -21.81 11.72 -1.49
N GLU A 13 -21.41 12.29 -0.35
CA GLU A 13 -20.00 12.48 -0.02
C GLU A 13 -19.38 11.19 0.54
N PRO A 14 -18.22 10.73 0.06
CA PRO A 14 -17.54 9.54 0.58
C PRO A 14 -17.21 9.68 2.07
N LYS A 15 -17.62 8.69 2.86
CA LYS A 15 -17.39 8.65 4.31
C LYS A 15 -16.50 7.49 4.75
N ALA A 16 -16.51 6.39 4.00
CA ALA A 16 -15.65 5.25 4.26
C ALA A 16 -15.35 4.49 2.96
N VAL A 17 -14.32 3.65 3.02
CA VAL A 17 -13.94 2.75 1.95
C VAL A 17 -14.14 1.30 2.41
N VAL A 18 -14.64 0.44 1.53
CA VAL A 18 -14.75 -1.00 1.74
C VAL A 18 -13.60 -1.66 1.03
N ILE A 19 -12.73 -2.31 1.80
CA ILE A 19 -11.61 -3.10 1.29
C ILE A 19 -12.02 -4.57 1.38
N PRO A 20 -11.94 -5.34 0.29
CA PRO A 20 -12.18 -6.78 0.33
C PRO A 20 -11.32 -7.48 1.40
N ILE A 21 -11.91 -8.39 2.16
CA ILE A 21 -11.24 -9.02 3.31
C ILE A 21 -9.94 -9.75 2.93
N GLU A 22 -9.85 -10.24 1.70
CA GLU A 22 -8.66 -10.88 1.15
C GLU A 22 -7.48 -9.91 1.01
N VAL A 23 -7.76 -8.67 0.59
CA VAL A 23 -6.76 -7.59 0.51
C VAL A 23 -6.43 -7.09 1.91
N TRP A 24 -7.45 -6.89 2.75
CA TRP A 24 -7.26 -6.47 4.13
C TRP A 24 -6.33 -7.39 4.89
N ARG A 25 -6.50 -8.72 4.76
CA ARG A 25 -5.65 -9.72 5.42
C ARG A 25 -4.21 -9.77 4.92
N GLN A 26 -3.92 -9.28 3.71
CA GLN A 26 -2.54 -9.16 3.23
C GLN A 26 -1.82 -8.01 3.91
N LEU A 27 -2.53 -6.91 4.17
CA LEU A 27 -2.01 -5.75 4.91
C LEU A 27 -1.95 -6.02 6.42
N PHE A 28 -2.99 -6.71 6.93
CA PHE A 28 -3.33 -6.81 8.33
C PHE A 28 -3.77 -8.25 8.65
N PRO A 29 -2.85 -9.17 8.95
CA PRO A 29 -3.16 -10.58 9.18
C PRO A 29 -3.93 -10.83 10.50
N GLU A 30 -3.96 -9.86 11.39
CA GLU A 30 -4.65 -9.93 12.69
C GLU A 30 -6.08 -9.36 12.60
N GLU A 31 -7.02 -9.97 13.32
CA GLU A 31 -8.45 -9.59 13.25
C GLU A 31 -8.78 -8.23 13.88
N ASN A 32 -8.01 -7.79 14.87
CA ASN A 32 -8.19 -6.51 15.54
C ASN A 32 -6.87 -5.76 15.61
N ILE A 33 -6.82 -4.58 15.01
CA ILE A 33 -5.66 -3.71 15.02
C ILE A 33 -6.06 -2.38 15.62
N ALA A 34 -5.24 -1.87 16.53
CA ALA A 34 -5.45 -0.55 17.12
C ALA A 34 -5.20 0.54 16.06
N LEU A 35 -5.92 1.66 16.13
CA LEU A 35 -5.88 2.67 15.07
C LEU A 35 -4.48 3.29 14.88
N ASP A 36 -3.72 3.41 15.96
CA ASP A 36 -2.32 3.84 15.97
C ASP A 36 -1.38 2.84 15.27
N GLU A 37 -1.62 1.54 15.47
CA GLU A 37 -0.86 0.49 14.81
C GLU A 37 -1.22 0.33 13.32
N LEU A 38 -2.43 0.76 12.94
CA LEU A 38 -2.89 0.73 11.55
C LEU A 38 -2.00 1.59 10.63
N SER A 39 -1.65 2.81 11.06
CA SER A 39 -0.81 3.70 10.25
C SER A 39 0.60 3.15 10.07
N GLU A 40 1.23 2.66 11.14
CA GLU A 40 2.59 2.12 11.08
C GLU A 40 2.68 0.92 10.15
N ARG A 41 1.76 -0.03 10.30
CA ARG A 41 1.73 -1.23 9.46
C ARG A 41 1.41 -0.92 8.00
N LEU A 42 0.57 0.09 7.73
CA LEU A 42 0.30 0.52 6.36
C LEU A 42 1.54 1.16 5.72
N GLU A 43 2.25 2.00 6.47
CA GLU A 43 3.52 2.59 6.03
C GLU A 43 4.56 1.51 5.73
N ASP A 44 4.72 0.53 6.64
CA ASP A 44 5.62 -0.59 6.47
C ASP A 44 5.29 -1.42 5.22
N TYR A 45 4.00 -1.74 5.01
CA TYR A 45 3.57 -2.47 3.82
C TYR A 45 3.93 -1.71 2.54
N CYS A 46 3.59 -0.41 2.47
CA CYS A 46 3.86 0.43 1.31
C CYS A 46 5.37 0.57 1.06
N LEU A 47 6.17 0.74 2.11
CA LEU A 47 7.62 0.86 2.01
C LEU A 47 8.25 -0.44 1.50
N ASN A 48 7.81 -1.59 2.03
CA ASN A 48 8.31 -2.89 1.59
C ASN A 48 7.97 -3.15 0.12
N GLN A 49 6.74 -2.84 -0.31
CA GLN A 49 6.36 -2.96 -1.71
C GLN A 49 7.22 -2.04 -2.60
N ALA A 50 7.41 -0.78 -2.22
CA ALA A 50 8.25 0.15 -2.96
C ALA A 50 9.71 -0.33 -3.05
N MET A 51 10.24 -0.94 -1.97
CA MET A 51 11.56 -1.55 -1.96
C MET A 51 11.66 -2.75 -2.90
N ASP A 52 10.63 -3.60 -2.97
CA ASP A 52 10.58 -4.73 -3.88
C ASP A 52 10.50 -4.28 -5.34
N GLU A 53 9.70 -3.26 -5.64
CA GLU A 53 9.63 -2.65 -6.97
C GLU A 53 10.95 -1.98 -7.35
N ALA A 54 11.61 -1.31 -6.41
CA ALA A 54 12.92 -0.68 -6.62
C ALA A 54 14.00 -1.69 -7.05
N LYS A 55 13.92 -2.95 -6.57
CA LYS A 55 14.85 -4.02 -6.99
C LYS A 55 14.76 -4.36 -8.47
N LEU A 56 13.62 -4.08 -9.10
CA LEU A 56 13.40 -4.31 -10.53
C LEU A 56 13.94 -3.15 -11.40
N THR A 57 14.40 -2.07 -10.77
CA THR A 57 14.91 -0.91 -11.47
C THR A 57 16.41 -1.06 -11.79
N PRO A 58 16.89 -0.43 -12.89
CA PRO A 58 18.31 -0.39 -13.21
C PRO A 58 19.13 0.47 -12.23
N LEU A 59 18.48 1.10 -11.24
CA LEU A 59 19.14 1.96 -10.25
C LEU A 59 19.69 1.17 -9.05
N LEU A 60 19.36 -0.13 -8.93
CA LEU A 60 19.88 -0.98 -7.87
C LEU A 60 21.38 -1.28 -8.07
N ASP A 61 21.80 -1.50 -9.31
CA ASP A 61 23.20 -1.70 -9.65
C ASP A 61 23.91 -0.36 -9.80
N ARG A 62 25.10 -0.24 -9.19
CA ARG A 62 25.85 1.02 -9.17
C ARG A 62 26.26 1.49 -10.56
N GLU A 63 26.70 0.59 -11.44
CA GLU A 63 27.15 0.97 -12.78
C GLU A 63 25.96 1.39 -13.65
N ALA A 64 24.87 0.64 -13.60
CA ALA A 64 23.63 0.98 -14.29
C ALA A 64 23.00 2.28 -13.76
N ALA A 65 23.07 2.54 -12.45
CA ALA A 65 22.61 3.79 -11.84
C ALA A 65 23.45 4.99 -12.30
N LEU A 66 24.79 4.87 -12.32
CA LEU A 66 25.67 5.93 -12.81
C LEU A 66 25.40 6.24 -14.28
N LYS A 67 25.20 5.21 -15.10
CA LYS A 67 24.86 5.37 -16.52
C LYS A 67 23.50 6.03 -16.75
N TYR A 68 22.55 5.89 -15.83
CA TYR A 68 21.24 6.55 -15.92
C TYR A 68 21.32 8.07 -15.63
N LEU A 69 22.34 8.51 -14.89
CA LEU A 69 22.54 9.92 -14.53
C LEU A 69 23.31 10.72 -15.59
N GLU A 70 23.96 10.05 -16.54
CA GLU A 70 24.66 10.64 -17.69
C GLU A 70 23.72 10.86 -18.88
#